data_AF-A0A433X5P7-F1
#
_entry.id   AF-A0A433X5P7-F1
#
_cell.length_a   1.000
_cell.length_b   1.000
_cell.length_c   1.000
_cell.angle_alpha   90.00
_cell.angle_beta   90.00
_cell.angle_gamma   90.00
#
_symmetry.space_group_name_H-M   'P 1'
#
loop_
_entity.id
_entity.type
_entity.pdbx_description
1 polymer ?
#
loop_
_entity_poly.entity_id
_entity_poly.type
_entity_poly.pdbx_seq_one_letter_code
_entity_poly.pdbx_strand_id
1 'polypeptide(L)'
;MRDVGLSEVMSGLVERARALVLLPRGAQRERLLGALLINAPWFGALVLMLVVVSILGFSIFSVVFLLILAAAGFFGSQALTRRAERSFETKLAALGRAVTTETGDGARSVEAIVGNLVQRLERASQFKLALGALRHPALVATHDGEILAASQGLVSVLPEAGIEGATLDVLFGAGFLAGGGGMPEEAMVELAGRRFIARRMQAGHRWVIELTPVGEFLPEDDIEAFSRALLAGETSFRFSPEALQAAPRLRRLEDGLASLDRAMTAIDGLISGEGLDEGLAFSERGAFGLARLLAERMQTHQRAVEDATMTQRALESRFDDVDAGLEGYRVAASSLAHLAEACKTSLDNARRAIARGAERGTASLNRQLPIATLAEDASVSVRRTLMAAEGVDKANVDIDKMVSAIEQVSYRTNLLTLNASVEQRREGAEGGPSYAAIAEEARALSQTMTRNATDIRALIVHSRAQSRCGLNEAASLSRQIGALEMQLGNFASDTETIAEALEDAGKAIERLSEEVEALGREANSALALTARRAQDAA
;
A
#
# COMPACT_ATOMS: atom_id res chain seq x y z
N MET A 1 26.34 119.39 -85.51
CA MET A 1 27.30 118.37 -85.05
C MET A 1 26.63 117.50 -84.00
N ARG A 2 26.77 116.17 -84.12
CA ARG A 2 26.31 115.08 -83.24
C ARG A 2 24.89 114.54 -83.47
N ASP A 3 24.78 113.79 -84.57
CA ASP A 3 23.68 112.85 -84.86
C ASP A 3 24.15 111.37 -84.75
N VAL A 4 25.13 111.11 -83.87
CA VAL A 4 25.90 109.83 -83.84
C VAL A 4 25.55 108.95 -82.62
N GLY A 5 24.69 109.37 -81.69
CA GLY A 5 24.51 108.67 -80.41
C GLY A 5 23.49 107.52 -80.38
N LEU A 6 22.45 107.53 -81.21
CA LEU A 6 21.29 106.62 -81.03
C LEU A 6 21.42 105.27 -81.74
N SER A 7 22.16 105.20 -82.85
CA SER A 7 22.37 103.96 -83.61
C SER A 7 23.21 102.94 -82.84
N GLU A 8 24.26 103.39 -82.15
CA GLU A 8 25.25 102.53 -81.49
C GLU A 8 24.71 101.94 -80.17
N VAL A 9 23.81 102.66 -79.49
CA VAL A 9 23.14 102.18 -78.27
C VAL A 9 22.07 101.13 -78.62
N MET A 10 21.33 101.31 -79.71
CA MET A 10 20.30 100.36 -80.13
C MET A 10 20.89 99.05 -80.65
N SER A 11 22.03 99.08 -81.37
CA SER A 11 22.70 97.84 -81.81
C SER A 11 23.25 97.03 -80.64
N GLY A 12 23.85 97.69 -79.63
CA GLY A 12 24.36 97.02 -78.43
C GLY A 12 23.27 96.36 -77.57
N LEU A 13 22.06 96.92 -77.54
CA LEU A 13 20.91 96.33 -76.83
C LEU A 13 20.35 95.10 -77.57
N VAL A 14 20.30 95.12 -78.90
CA VAL A 14 19.82 93.99 -79.71
C VAL A 14 20.78 92.80 -79.64
N GLU A 15 22.09 93.05 -79.59
CA GLU A 15 23.09 91.99 -79.51
C GLU A 15 23.11 91.31 -78.12
N ARG A 16 22.94 92.08 -77.04
CA ARG A 16 22.77 91.53 -75.68
C ARG A 16 21.44 90.78 -75.50
N ALA A 17 20.38 91.21 -76.18
CA ALA A 17 19.10 90.48 -76.18
C ALA A 17 19.21 89.12 -76.91
N ARG A 18 20.00 89.04 -78.00
CA ARG A 18 20.27 87.77 -78.70
C ARG A 18 21.07 86.78 -77.85
N ALA A 19 22.03 87.25 -77.06
CA ALA A 19 22.84 86.39 -76.19
C ALA A 19 22.02 85.70 -75.07
N LEU A 20 20.90 86.30 -74.63
CA LEU A 20 20.02 85.75 -73.59
C LEU A 20 19.18 84.55 -74.05
N VAL A 21 18.95 84.39 -75.37
CA VAL A 21 18.14 83.30 -75.92
C VAL A 21 18.89 81.96 -75.96
N LEU A 22 20.23 82.00 -75.89
CA LEU A 22 21.12 80.84 -76.09
C LEU A 22 21.54 80.10 -74.80
N LEU A 23 21.03 80.48 -73.61
CA LEU A 23 21.37 79.80 -72.36
C LEU A 23 20.68 78.42 -72.21
N PRO A 24 21.37 77.38 -71.71
CA PRO A 24 20.82 76.03 -71.55
C PRO A 24 19.64 76.00 -70.56
N ARG A 25 18.68 75.10 -70.82
CA ARG A 25 17.43 74.97 -70.05
C ARG A 25 17.74 74.41 -68.65
N GLY A 26 17.61 75.26 -67.63
CA GLY A 26 17.75 74.91 -66.22
C GLY A 26 17.16 75.99 -65.32
N ALA A 27 17.00 75.71 -64.02
CA ALA A 27 16.30 76.55 -63.03
C ALA A 27 16.75 78.03 -63.00
N GLN A 28 17.97 78.32 -63.45
CA GLN A 28 18.52 79.67 -63.55
C GLN A 28 17.92 80.48 -64.72
N ARG A 29 17.64 79.83 -65.86
CA ARG A 29 16.99 80.45 -67.04
C ARG A 29 15.53 80.81 -66.75
N GLU A 30 14.82 79.97 -66.01
CA GLU A 30 13.43 80.24 -65.59
C GLU A 30 13.35 81.42 -64.60
N ARG A 31 14.29 81.51 -63.65
CA ARG A 31 14.36 82.66 -62.72
C ARG A 31 14.67 83.97 -63.44
N LEU A 32 15.59 83.97 -64.40
CA LEU A 32 15.93 85.16 -65.19
C LEU A 32 14.79 85.58 -66.14
N LEU A 33 14.13 84.63 -66.81
CA LEU A 33 12.95 84.92 -67.64
C LEU A 33 11.76 85.44 -66.81
N GLY A 34 11.55 84.89 -65.61
CA GLY A 34 10.53 85.38 -64.68
C GLY A 34 10.78 86.82 -64.22
N ALA A 35 12.02 87.15 -63.86
CA ALA A 35 12.41 88.51 -63.48
C ALA A 35 12.28 89.51 -64.65
N LEU A 36 12.54 89.08 -65.88
CA LEU A 36 12.35 89.89 -67.09
C LEU A 36 10.86 90.14 -67.39
N LEU A 37 10.01 89.11 -67.29
CA LEU A 37 8.57 89.24 -67.51
C LEU A 37 7.89 90.19 -66.50
N ILE A 38 8.28 90.12 -65.22
CA ILE A 38 7.73 90.98 -64.17
C ILE A 38 8.12 92.46 -64.38
N ASN A 39 9.29 92.72 -64.98
CA ASN A 39 9.80 94.07 -65.24
C ASN A 39 9.46 94.61 -66.65
N ALA A 40 8.95 93.77 -67.57
CA ALA A 40 8.54 94.20 -68.91
C ALA A 40 7.57 95.39 -68.96
N PRO A 41 6.57 95.52 -68.05
CA PRO A 41 5.68 96.68 -68.02
C PRO A 41 6.41 98.01 -67.78
N TRP A 42 7.47 97.99 -66.96
CA TRP A 42 8.29 99.17 -66.68
C TRP A 42 9.09 99.62 -67.89
N PHE A 43 9.69 98.67 -68.61
CA PHE A 43 10.40 98.98 -69.86
C PHE A 43 9.44 99.51 -70.94
N GLY A 44 8.25 98.92 -71.07
CA GLY A 44 7.23 99.41 -72.00
C GLY A 44 6.80 100.83 -71.68
N ALA A 45 6.55 101.13 -70.40
CA ALA A 45 6.20 102.48 -69.95
C ALA A 45 7.31 103.51 -70.24
N LEU A 46 8.58 103.13 -70.06
CA LEU A 46 9.73 103.99 -70.29
C LEU A 46 9.96 104.29 -71.77
N VAL A 47 9.74 103.30 -72.66
CA VAL A 47 9.78 103.53 -74.12
C VAL A 47 8.64 104.44 -74.56
N LEU A 48 7.41 104.22 -74.07
CA LEU A 48 6.27 105.06 -74.42
C LEU A 48 6.45 106.50 -73.94
N MET A 49 7.04 106.68 -72.74
CA MET A 49 7.45 107.97 -72.20
C MET A 49 8.41 108.70 -73.14
N LEU A 50 9.45 108.02 -73.65
CA LEU A 50 10.42 108.63 -74.57
C LEU A 50 9.77 109.12 -75.87
N VAL A 51 8.82 108.34 -76.41
CA VAL A 51 8.07 108.67 -77.62
C VAL A 51 7.18 109.90 -77.39
N VAL A 52 6.44 109.93 -76.28
CA VAL A 52 5.53 111.04 -75.96
C VAL A 52 6.29 112.35 -75.75
N VAL A 53 7.43 112.30 -75.06
CA VAL A 53 8.28 113.49 -74.85
C VAL A 53 8.86 114.01 -76.17
N SER A 54 9.23 113.12 -77.11
CA SER A 54 9.69 113.54 -78.44
C SER A 54 8.60 114.19 -79.29
N ILE A 55 7.35 113.74 -79.18
CA ILE A 55 6.26 114.22 -80.05
C ILE A 55 5.63 115.51 -79.47
N LEU A 56 5.33 115.54 -78.17
CA LEU A 56 4.56 116.63 -77.56
C LEU A 56 5.42 117.74 -76.94
N GLY A 57 6.73 117.53 -76.78
CA GLY A 57 7.60 118.46 -76.07
C GLY A 57 7.33 118.51 -74.55
N PHE A 58 8.16 119.26 -73.81
CA PHE A 58 8.09 119.30 -72.35
C PHE A 58 6.97 120.27 -71.88
N SER A 59 5.82 119.72 -71.50
CA SER A 59 4.67 120.48 -70.98
C SER A 59 4.11 119.86 -69.69
N ILE A 60 3.24 120.57 -68.97
CA ILE A 60 2.57 120.02 -67.76
C ILE A 60 1.78 118.75 -68.11
N PHE A 61 1.17 118.69 -69.29
CA PHE A 61 0.43 117.50 -69.75
C PHE A 61 1.34 116.29 -69.96
N SER A 62 2.59 116.48 -70.44
CA SER A 62 3.53 115.37 -70.57
C SER A 62 3.96 114.81 -69.21
N VAL A 63 4.04 115.64 -68.17
CA VAL A 63 4.37 115.19 -66.80
C VAL A 63 3.23 114.36 -66.20
N VAL A 64 1.98 114.79 -66.37
CA VAL A 64 0.81 114.03 -65.88
C VAL A 64 0.70 112.67 -66.57
N PHE A 65 0.91 112.63 -67.89
CA PHE A 65 0.89 111.37 -68.64
C PHE A 65 1.98 110.40 -68.18
N LEU A 66 3.15 110.94 -67.79
CA LEU A 66 4.26 110.18 -67.23
C LEU A 66 3.90 109.48 -65.92
N LEU A 67 3.23 110.20 -65.02
CA LEU A 67 2.76 109.64 -63.75
C LEU A 67 1.73 108.52 -63.97
N ILE A 68 0.84 108.67 -64.95
CA ILE A 68 -0.15 107.64 -65.29
C ILE A 68 0.54 106.38 -65.83
N LEU A 69 1.53 106.52 -66.71
CA LEU A 69 2.29 105.39 -67.23
C LEU A 69 3.10 104.66 -66.16
N ALA A 70 3.75 105.41 -65.26
CA ALA A 70 4.48 104.83 -64.13
C ALA A 70 3.53 104.06 -63.19
N ALA A 71 2.34 104.61 -62.92
CA ALA A 71 1.32 103.92 -62.13
C ALA A 71 0.83 102.66 -62.85
N ALA A 72 0.56 102.71 -64.16
CA ALA A 72 0.16 101.54 -64.95
C ALA A 72 1.24 100.44 -64.95
N GLY A 73 2.52 100.81 -65.06
CA GLY A 73 3.65 99.89 -64.94
C GLY A 73 3.73 99.22 -63.57
N PHE A 74 3.57 100.01 -62.49
CA PHE A 74 3.55 99.50 -61.11
C PHE A 74 2.42 98.50 -60.86
N PHE A 75 1.19 98.86 -61.24
CA PHE A 75 0.02 97.97 -61.09
C PHE A 75 0.12 96.73 -61.98
N GLY A 76 0.64 96.87 -63.20
CA GLY A 76 0.89 95.74 -64.11
C GLY A 76 1.89 94.75 -63.54
N SER A 77 2.99 95.24 -62.97
CA SER A 77 4.00 94.40 -62.31
C SER A 77 3.44 93.68 -61.08
N GLN A 78 2.72 94.41 -60.21
CA GLN A 78 2.00 93.83 -59.07
C GLN A 78 1.02 92.72 -59.49
N ALA A 79 0.28 92.91 -60.58
CA ALA A 79 -0.65 91.92 -61.10
C ALA A 79 0.06 90.66 -61.61
N LEU A 80 1.21 90.81 -62.29
CA LEU A 80 2.01 89.68 -62.75
C LEU A 80 2.62 88.89 -61.59
N THR A 81 3.17 89.57 -60.58
CA THR A 81 3.74 88.92 -59.39
C THR A 81 2.69 88.11 -58.65
N ARG A 82 1.50 88.69 -58.42
CA ARG A 82 0.38 87.96 -57.80
C ARG A 82 -0.06 86.73 -58.62
N ARG A 83 0.04 86.79 -59.95
CA ARG A 83 -0.30 85.66 -60.82
C ARG A 83 0.76 84.55 -60.74
N ALA A 84 2.03 84.91 -60.68
CA ALA A 84 3.15 83.98 -60.52
C ALA A 84 3.12 83.27 -59.15
N GLU A 85 2.84 84.02 -58.08
CA GLU A 85 2.69 83.50 -56.70
C GLU A 85 1.63 82.39 -56.64
N ARG A 86 0.44 82.63 -57.21
CA ARG A 86 -0.65 81.64 -57.27
C ARG A 86 -0.28 80.37 -58.03
N SER A 87 0.52 80.49 -59.10
CA SER A 87 0.99 79.31 -59.85
C SER A 87 2.00 78.48 -59.06
N PHE A 88 2.78 79.09 -58.17
CA PHE A 88 3.73 78.38 -57.32
C PHE A 88 3.02 77.68 -56.16
N GLU A 89 2.07 78.36 -55.52
CA GLU A 89 1.24 77.78 -54.45
C GLU A 89 0.42 76.57 -54.92
N THR A 90 -0.13 76.61 -56.14
CA THR A 90 -0.87 75.47 -56.71
C THR A 90 0.02 74.24 -56.95
N LYS A 91 1.28 74.43 -57.37
CA LYS A 91 2.24 73.32 -57.53
C LYS A 91 2.68 72.74 -56.18
N LEU A 92 2.95 73.60 -55.18
CA LEU A 92 3.24 73.16 -53.81
C LEU A 92 2.06 72.42 -53.18
N ALA A 93 0.84 72.92 -53.34
CA ALA A 93 -0.37 72.26 -52.86
C ALA A 93 -0.65 70.92 -53.57
N ALA A 94 -0.21 70.75 -54.82
CA ALA A 94 -0.28 69.45 -55.51
C ALA A 94 0.74 68.46 -54.93
N LEU A 95 1.96 68.91 -54.64
CA LEU A 95 3.01 68.08 -54.04
C LEU A 95 2.68 67.71 -52.57
N GLY A 96 2.16 68.67 -51.79
CA GLY A 96 1.72 68.45 -50.41
C GLY A 96 0.57 67.45 -50.33
N ARG A 97 -0.42 67.52 -51.23
CA ARG A 97 -1.51 66.51 -51.29
C ARG A 97 -1.04 65.11 -51.67
N ALA A 98 0.07 64.97 -52.40
CA ALA A 98 0.62 63.66 -52.73
C ALA A 98 1.38 63.02 -51.55
N VAL A 99 1.83 63.84 -50.59
CA VAL A 99 2.69 63.42 -49.48
C VAL A 99 1.93 63.32 -48.15
N THR A 100 0.86 64.11 -47.96
CA THR A 100 0.10 64.20 -46.70
C THR A 100 -1.41 63.96 -46.91
N THR A 101 -2.10 63.54 -45.85
CA THR A 101 -3.57 63.43 -45.78
C THR A 101 -4.24 64.65 -45.13
N GLU A 102 -3.47 65.70 -44.82
CA GLU A 102 -3.97 66.90 -44.15
C GLU A 102 -4.38 67.97 -45.17
N THR A 103 -5.65 68.34 -45.18
CA THR A 103 -6.18 69.44 -45.99
C THR A 103 -6.07 70.75 -45.22
N GLY A 104 -4.96 71.47 -45.39
CA GLY A 104 -4.72 72.76 -44.74
C GLY A 104 -3.45 73.48 -45.23
N ASP A 105 -3.14 74.62 -44.63
CA ASP A 105 -2.01 75.49 -45.03
C ASP A 105 -0.64 74.80 -44.89
N GLY A 106 -0.56 73.73 -44.10
CA GLY A 106 0.60 72.83 -43.99
C GLY A 106 0.95 72.06 -45.27
N ALA A 107 0.04 71.97 -46.25
CA ALA A 107 0.32 71.33 -47.54
C ALA A 107 1.08 72.24 -48.53
N ARG A 108 1.39 73.49 -48.13
CA ARG A 108 1.96 74.52 -49.03
C ARG A 108 3.39 74.94 -48.69
N SER A 109 4.00 74.43 -47.60
CA SER A 109 5.38 74.73 -47.24
C SER A 109 6.32 73.54 -47.47
N VAL A 110 7.53 73.82 -47.96
CA VAL A 110 8.57 72.79 -48.20
C VAL A 110 9.00 72.12 -46.88
N GLU A 111 9.05 72.89 -45.80
CA GLU A 111 9.42 72.43 -44.47
C GLU A 111 8.42 71.42 -43.89
N ALA A 112 7.12 71.67 -44.05
CA ALA A 112 6.07 70.74 -43.63
C ALA A 112 6.06 69.44 -44.46
N ILE A 113 6.36 69.51 -45.75
CA ILE A 113 6.45 68.31 -46.62
C ILE A 113 7.64 67.43 -46.21
N VAL A 114 8.80 68.03 -45.93
CA VAL A 114 10.00 67.30 -45.48
C VAL A 114 9.80 66.70 -44.08
N GLY A 115 9.24 67.46 -43.15
CA GLY A 115 8.93 66.96 -41.79
C GLY A 115 7.98 65.76 -41.81
N ASN A 116 6.95 65.80 -42.67
CA ASN A 116 6.03 64.68 -42.84
C ASN A 116 6.69 63.45 -43.49
N LEU A 117 7.64 63.64 -44.41
CA LEU A 117 8.39 62.53 -45.01
C LEU A 117 9.25 61.81 -43.97
N VAL A 118 9.91 62.57 -43.10
CA VAL A 118 10.71 62.05 -41.98
C VAL A 118 9.81 61.30 -40.99
N GLN A 119 8.66 61.89 -40.62
CA GLN A 119 7.72 61.23 -39.72
C GLN A 119 7.13 59.93 -40.31
N ARG A 120 6.90 59.87 -41.63
CA ARG A 120 6.47 58.64 -42.31
C ARG A 120 7.57 57.57 -42.33
N LEU A 121 8.83 57.98 -42.53
CA LEU A 121 9.98 57.08 -42.45
C LEU A 121 10.13 56.51 -41.03
N GLU A 122 9.97 57.35 -40.01
CA GLU A 122 10.05 56.98 -38.60
C GLU A 122 8.91 56.04 -38.19
N ARG A 123 7.67 56.33 -38.60
CA ARG A 123 6.51 55.43 -38.39
C ARG A 123 6.67 54.11 -39.14
N ALA A 124 7.22 54.10 -40.35
CA ALA A 124 7.51 52.87 -41.10
C ALA A 124 8.57 52.01 -40.40
N SER A 125 9.59 52.64 -39.82
CA SER A 125 10.62 51.96 -39.01
C SER A 125 10.02 51.39 -37.71
N GLN A 126 9.22 52.18 -36.99
CA GLN A 126 8.51 51.73 -35.79
C GLN A 126 7.55 50.57 -36.08
N PHE A 127 6.83 50.61 -37.20
CA PHE A 127 5.96 49.51 -37.63
C PHE A 127 6.76 48.23 -37.92
N LYS A 128 7.90 48.33 -38.61
CA LYS A 128 8.75 47.18 -38.90
C LYS A 128 9.29 46.54 -37.62
N LEU A 129 9.71 47.35 -36.64
CA LEU A 129 10.15 46.86 -35.32
C LEU A 129 9.00 46.21 -34.54
N ALA A 130 7.80 46.81 -34.56
CA ALA A 130 6.62 46.27 -33.89
C ALA A 130 6.17 44.94 -34.50
N LEU A 131 6.12 44.83 -35.83
CA LEU A 131 5.81 43.57 -36.52
C LEU A 131 6.87 42.50 -36.22
N GLY A 132 8.16 42.87 -36.28
CA GLY A 132 9.26 41.97 -35.95
C GLY A 132 9.17 41.40 -34.53
N ALA A 133 8.70 42.16 -33.55
CA ALA A 133 8.55 41.70 -32.16
C ALA A 133 7.36 40.76 -31.93
N LEU A 134 6.45 40.59 -32.90
CA LEU A 134 5.29 39.71 -32.74
C LEU A 134 5.73 38.24 -32.69
N ARG A 135 5.29 37.54 -31.64
CA ARG A 135 5.43 36.08 -31.50
C ARG A 135 4.45 35.31 -32.39
N HIS A 136 3.37 35.94 -32.82
CA HIS A 136 2.42 35.32 -33.74
C HIS A 136 2.98 35.32 -35.17
N PRO A 137 2.90 34.22 -35.93
CA PRO A 137 3.47 34.15 -37.28
C PRO A 137 2.68 35.04 -38.27
N ALA A 138 3.33 36.09 -38.79
CA ALA A 138 2.72 37.05 -39.71
C ALA A 138 3.78 37.72 -40.60
N LEU A 139 3.36 38.25 -41.75
CA LEU A 139 4.21 39.03 -42.66
C LEU A 139 3.44 40.12 -43.40
N VAL A 140 4.19 41.06 -43.98
CA VAL A 140 3.66 42.10 -44.87
C VAL A 140 4.37 42.07 -46.21
N ALA A 141 3.62 42.08 -47.31
CA ALA A 141 4.12 42.05 -48.69
C ALA A 141 3.53 43.17 -49.57
N THR A 142 4.21 43.49 -50.67
CA THR A 142 3.69 44.36 -51.74
C THR A 142 2.61 43.64 -52.56
N HIS A 143 1.86 44.39 -53.38
CA HIS A 143 0.90 43.79 -54.33
C HIS A 143 1.58 42.92 -55.40
N ASP A 144 2.85 43.18 -55.68
CA ASP A 144 3.67 42.39 -56.61
C ASP A 144 4.30 41.16 -55.95
N GLY A 145 4.01 40.93 -54.66
CA GLY A 145 4.42 39.73 -53.93
C GLY A 145 5.81 39.79 -53.28
N GLU A 146 6.41 40.96 -53.12
CA GLU A 146 7.68 41.15 -52.41
C GLU A 146 7.45 41.32 -50.90
N ILE A 147 8.14 40.53 -50.07
CA ILE A 147 8.00 40.56 -48.61
C ILE A 147 8.77 41.75 -48.04
N LEU A 148 8.06 42.66 -47.38
CA LEU A 148 8.60 43.90 -46.83
C LEU A 148 9.05 43.76 -45.37
N ALA A 149 8.37 42.91 -44.59
CA ALA A 149 8.68 42.64 -43.19
C ALA A 149 8.02 41.33 -42.74
N ALA A 150 8.66 40.62 -41.81
CA ALA A 150 8.14 39.38 -41.21
C ALA A 150 8.22 39.45 -39.67
N SER A 151 7.31 38.75 -38.99
CA SER A 151 7.33 38.65 -37.53
C SER A 151 8.34 37.61 -37.03
N GLN A 152 8.83 37.76 -35.79
CA GLN A 152 9.68 36.75 -35.14
C GLN A 152 8.96 35.41 -35.01
N GLY A 153 7.63 35.40 -34.87
CA GLY A 153 6.81 34.19 -34.90
C GLY A 153 6.89 33.42 -36.22
N LEU A 154 7.02 34.11 -37.36
CA LEU A 154 7.19 33.47 -38.66
C LEU A 154 8.62 32.98 -38.86
N VAL A 155 9.59 33.81 -38.47
CA VAL A 155 11.03 33.48 -38.56
C VAL A 155 11.39 32.27 -37.68
N SER A 156 10.70 32.05 -36.55
CA SER A 156 10.93 30.87 -35.71
C SER A 156 10.41 29.57 -36.31
N VAL A 157 9.40 29.64 -37.18
CA VAL A 157 8.84 28.48 -37.91
C VAL A 157 9.67 28.17 -39.16
N LEU A 158 10.23 29.18 -39.81
CA LEU A 158 11.06 29.08 -41.02
C LEU A 158 12.41 29.77 -40.80
N PRO A 159 13.42 29.07 -40.27
CA PRO A 159 14.72 29.66 -39.94
C PRO A 159 15.65 29.93 -41.14
N GLU A 160 15.17 29.76 -42.38
CA GLU A 160 15.98 30.06 -43.57
C GLU A 160 16.24 31.57 -43.70
N ALA A 161 17.51 31.94 -43.67
CA ALA A 161 17.97 33.33 -43.60
C ALA A 161 17.63 34.10 -44.89
N GLY A 162 16.79 35.15 -44.77
CA GLY A 162 16.57 36.13 -45.84
C GLY A 162 15.14 36.22 -46.39
N ILE A 163 14.11 36.05 -45.54
CA ILE A 163 12.70 36.17 -45.96
C ILE A 163 12.35 37.60 -46.41
N GLU A 164 12.97 38.63 -45.82
CA GLU A 164 12.73 40.03 -46.20
C GLU A 164 13.43 40.37 -47.53
N GLY A 165 12.68 40.95 -48.48
CA GLY A 165 13.13 41.23 -49.86
C GLY A 165 12.94 40.05 -50.82
N ALA A 166 12.53 38.89 -50.32
CA ALA A 166 12.16 37.74 -51.15
C ALA A 166 10.71 37.82 -51.63
N THR A 167 10.36 37.05 -52.67
CA THR A 167 8.98 36.92 -53.15
C THR A 167 8.20 35.89 -52.34
N LEU A 168 6.87 36.04 -52.28
CA LEU A 168 5.96 35.10 -51.60
C LEU A 168 6.10 33.64 -52.09
N ASP A 169 6.63 33.43 -53.30
CA ASP A 169 7.01 32.12 -53.84
C ASP A 169 7.96 31.32 -52.92
N VAL A 170 8.79 31.98 -52.11
CA VAL A 170 9.67 31.28 -51.14
C VAL A 170 8.88 30.60 -50.03
N LEU A 171 7.73 31.16 -49.65
CA LEU A 171 6.89 30.63 -48.57
C LEU A 171 5.85 29.64 -49.10
N PHE A 172 5.28 29.92 -50.28
CA PHE A 172 4.15 29.17 -50.82
C PHE A 172 4.49 28.27 -52.03
N GLY A 173 5.75 28.25 -52.47
CA GLY A 173 6.26 27.42 -53.56
C GLY A 173 6.57 28.21 -54.85
N ALA A 174 7.56 27.73 -55.62
CA ALA A 174 8.02 28.38 -56.85
C ALA A 174 6.90 28.46 -57.92
N GLY A 175 6.62 29.66 -58.44
CA GLY A 175 5.60 29.90 -59.46
C GLY A 175 4.22 30.32 -58.92
N PHE A 176 4.09 30.52 -57.60
CA PHE A 176 2.86 30.98 -56.94
C PHE A 176 2.36 32.32 -57.52
N LEU A 177 3.26 33.28 -57.77
CA LEU A 177 2.90 34.56 -58.39
C LEU A 177 2.60 34.44 -59.90
N ALA A 178 3.26 33.52 -60.61
CA ALA A 178 3.06 33.31 -62.06
C ALA A 178 1.71 32.66 -62.40
N GLY A 179 1.08 31.96 -61.46
CA GLY A 179 -0.25 31.33 -61.60
C GLY A 179 -1.45 32.27 -61.42
N GLY A 180 -1.24 33.59 -61.31
CA GLY A 180 -2.30 34.57 -61.05
C GLY A 180 -2.30 35.16 -59.63
N GLY A 181 -1.31 34.81 -58.79
CA GLY A 181 -0.85 35.60 -57.64
C GLY A 181 -1.86 36.01 -56.57
N GLY A 182 -3.05 35.42 -56.54
CA GLY A 182 -4.12 35.77 -55.61
C GLY A 182 -4.36 34.68 -54.59
N MET A 183 -3.71 34.75 -53.43
CA MET A 183 -4.11 33.95 -52.27
C MET A 183 -5.58 34.24 -51.93
N PRO A 184 -6.46 33.26 -51.67
CA PRO A 184 -7.81 33.54 -51.14
C PRO A 184 -7.74 34.26 -49.77
N GLU A 185 -8.84 34.87 -49.32
CA GLU A 185 -8.88 35.54 -47.99
C GLU A 185 -8.45 34.60 -46.86
N GLU A 186 -8.74 33.31 -46.98
CA GLU A 186 -8.23 32.23 -46.13
C GLU A 186 -7.82 31.02 -46.97
N ALA A 187 -6.64 30.46 -46.70
CA ALA A 187 -6.15 29.25 -47.33
C ALA A 187 -5.35 28.39 -46.34
N MET A 188 -5.49 27.06 -46.44
CA MET A 188 -4.63 26.14 -45.69
C MET A 188 -3.28 26.04 -46.40
N VAL A 189 -2.19 26.23 -45.65
CA VAL A 189 -0.83 26.14 -46.17
C VAL A 189 0.02 25.25 -45.28
N GLU A 190 0.96 24.56 -45.88
CA GLU A 190 1.94 23.74 -45.17
C GLU A 190 3.29 24.46 -45.20
N LEU A 191 3.81 24.79 -44.02
CA LEU A 191 5.10 25.46 -43.86
C LEU A 191 5.96 24.61 -42.94
N ALA A 192 7.13 24.18 -43.42
CA ALA A 192 8.08 23.33 -42.67
C ALA A 192 7.43 22.06 -42.03
N GLY A 193 6.48 21.42 -42.73
CA GLY A 193 5.80 20.20 -42.27
C GLY A 193 4.67 20.41 -41.25
N ARG A 194 4.29 21.66 -40.97
CA ARG A 194 3.17 22.02 -40.07
C ARG A 194 2.07 22.71 -40.85
N ARG A 195 0.80 22.42 -40.50
CA ARG A 195 -0.38 23.02 -41.15
C ARG A 195 -0.78 24.31 -40.47
N PHE A 196 -0.91 25.37 -41.27
CA PHE A 196 -1.36 26.69 -40.84
C PHE A 196 -2.56 27.12 -41.67
N ILE A 197 -3.48 27.84 -41.04
CA ILE A 197 -4.48 28.63 -41.77
C ILE A 197 -3.83 29.99 -42.04
N ALA A 198 -3.59 30.28 -43.30
CA ALA A 198 -3.07 31.57 -43.76
C ALA A 198 -4.25 32.48 -44.12
N ARG A 199 -4.39 33.60 -43.41
CA ARG A 199 -5.42 34.62 -43.66
C ARG A 199 -4.77 35.85 -44.27
N ARG A 200 -5.24 36.27 -45.45
CA ARG A 200 -4.75 37.46 -46.16
C ARG A 200 -5.67 38.64 -45.89
N MET A 201 -5.11 39.74 -45.40
CA MET A 201 -5.78 41.01 -45.17
C MET A 201 -5.17 42.11 -46.04
N GLN A 202 -5.99 43.00 -46.59
CA GLN A 202 -5.52 44.15 -47.36
C GLN A 202 -5.39 45.38 -46.46
N ALA A 203 -4.18 45.96 -46.39
CA ALA A 203 -3.90 47.19 -45.67
C ALA A 203 -3.37 48.25 -46.66
N GLY A 204 -4.29 49.00 -47.28
CA GLY A 204 -3.97 49.94 -48.36
C GLY A 204 -3.41 49.24 -49.60
N HIS A 205 -2.22 49.65 -50.04
CA HIS A 205 -1.48 49.04 -51.17
C HIS A 205 -0.52 47.92 -50.73
N ARG A 206 -0.78 47.26 -49.59
CA ARG A 206 0.03 46.12 -49.10
C ARG A 206 -0.87 44.99 -48.61
N TRP A 207 -0.34 43.78 -48.60
CA TRP A 207 -0.99 42.61 -48.03
C TRP A 207 -0.35 42.27 -46.69
N VAL A 208 -1.18 41.96 -45.70
CA VAL A 208 -0.79 41.39 -44.41
C VAL A 208 -1.25 39.95 -44.41
N ILE A 209 -0.35 39.00 -44.15
CA ILE A 209 -0.69 37.58 -44.09
C ILE A 209 -0.43 37.10 -42.66
N GLU A 210 -1.47 36.56 -42.03
CA GLU A 210 -1.44 35.98 -40.68
C GLU A 210 -1.53 34.46 -40.78
N LEU A 211 -0.77 33.74 -39.95
CA LEU A 211 -0.66 32.28 -39.99
C LEU A 211 -1.01 31.68 -38.61
N THR A 212 -2.18 31.05 -38.51
CA THR A 212 -2.68 30.45 -37.26
C THR A 212 -2.43 28.93 -37.25
N PRO A 213 -1.79 28.37 -36.21
CA PRO A 213 -1.59 26.92 -36.10
C PRO A 213 -2.91 26.20 -35.80
N VAL A 214 -3.14 25.07 -36.47
CA VAL A 214 -4.28 24.18 -36.19
C VAL A 214 -3.84 23.19 -35.11
N GLY A 215 -4.58 23.11 -33.98
CA GLY A 215 -4.18 22.39 -32.76
C GLY A 215 -3.84 20.89 -32.91
N GLU A 216 -3.22 20.34 -31.86
CA GLU A 216 -2.64 18.98 -31.81
C GLU A 216 -3.69 17.93 -31.38
N PHE A 217 -3.86 16.85 -32.15
CA PHE A 217 -4.80 15.76 -31.86
C PHE A 217 -4.09 14.61 -31.11
N LEU A 218 -4.71 14.08 -30.04
CA LEU A 218 -4.20 12.93 -29.29
C LEU A 218 -4.77 11.59 -29.82
N PRO A 219 -3.92 10.57 -30.07
CA PRO A 219 -4.36 9.21 -30.40
C PRO A 219 -5.05 8.49 -29.23
N GLU A 220 -5.77 7.41 -29.53
CA GLU A 220 -6.60 6.61 -28.59
C GLU A 220 -5.83 6.02 -27.39
N ASP A 221 -4.49 5.95 -27.44
CA ASP A 221 -3.67 5.17 -26.50
C ASP A 221 -2.96 5.98 -25.40
N ASP A 222 -3.10 7.31 -25.36
CA ASP A 222 -2.30 8.18 -24.46
C ASP A 222 -3.10 8.70 -23.24
N ILE A 223 -3.45 7.76 -22.34
CA ILE A 223 -4.19 8.04 -21.10
C ILE A 223 -3.33 8.87 -20.10
N GLU A 224 -2.01 8.77 -20.16
CA GLU A 224 -1.10 9.56 -19.31
C GLU A 224 -1.11 11.04 -19.68
N ALA A 225 -1.09 11.37 -20.98
CA ALA A 225 -1.25 12.74 -21.44
C ALA A 225 -2.62 13.32 -21.07
N PHE A 226 -3.69 12.52 -21.19
CA PHE A 226 -5.04 12.89 -20.76
C PHE A 226 -5.11 13.19 -19.25
N SER A 227 -4.53 12.34 -18.41
CA SER A 227 -4.47 12.53 -16.96
C SER A 227 -3.70 13.80 -16.57
N ARG A 228 -2.59 14.07 -17.27
CA ARG A 228 -1.76 15.27 -17.04
C ARG A 228 -2.49 16.56 -17.43
N ALA A 229 -3.21 16.56 -18.55
CA ALA A 229 -4.02 17.70 -18.98
C ALA A 229 -5.14 18.01 -17.97
N LEU A 230 -5.86 16.98 -17.48
CA LEU A 230 -6.89 17.15 -16.46
C LEU A 230 -6.34 17.66 -15.13
N LEU A 231 -5.19 17.15 -14.68
CA LEU A 231 -4.52 17.62 -13.46
C LEU A 231 -4.01 19.06 -13.58
N ALA A 232 -3.69 19.51 -14.80
CA ALA A 232 -3.29 20.88 -15.09
C ALA A 232 -4.49 21.86 -15.25
N GLY A 233 -5.72 21.36 -15.21
CA GLY A 233 -6.94 22.16 -15.39
C GLY A 233 -7.28 22.46 -16.85
N GLU A 234 -6.65 21.76 -17.80
CA GLU A 234 -6.94 21.92 -19.23
C GLU A 234 -8.08 20.98 -19.66
N THR A 235 -9.28 21.55 -19.81
CA THR A 235 -10.52 20.82 -20.15
C THR A 235 -10.93 20.96 -21.62
N SER A 236 -10.18 21.75 -22.40
CA SER A 236 -10.37 22.03 -23.83
C SER A 236 -9.95 20.88 -24.77
N PHE A 237 -9.47 19.77 -24.22
CA PHE A 237 -9.06 18.59 -24.98
C PHE A 237 -10.24 17.95 -25.75
N ARG A 238 -9.97 17.46 -26.96
CA ARG A 238 -10.94 16.77 -27.82
C ARG A 238 -10.34 15.46 -28.34
N PHE A 239 -11.15 14.41 -28.38
CA PHE A 239 -10.71 13.11 -28.90
C PHE A 239 -10.74 13.14 -30.44
N SER A 240 -9.90 12.32 -31.09
CA SER A 240 -9.93 12.22 -32.55
C SER A 240 -11.28 11.65 -33.04
N PRO A 241 -11.74 12.02 -34.25
CA PRO A 241 -12.97 11.47 -34.84
C PRO A 241 -12.94 9.94 -34.95
N GLU A 242 -11.75 9.35 -35.13
CA GLU A 242 -11.55 7.91 -35.15
C GLU A 242 -11.74 7.28 -33.76
N ALA A 243 -11.16 7.87 -32.70
CA ALA A 243 -11.30 7.40 -31.32
C ALA A 243 -12.75 7.51 -30.81
N LEU A 244 -13.48 8.54 -31.23
CA LEU A 244 -14.89 8.73 -30.90
C LEU A 244 -15.82 7.73 -31.60
N GLN A 245 -15.42 7.22 -32.78
CA GLN A 245 -16.14 6.15 -33.47
C GLN A 245 -15.85 4.77 -32.86
N ALA A 246 -14.60 4.53 -32.42
CA ALA A 246 -14.18 3.27 -31.81
C ALA A 246 -14.80 3.05 -30.41
N ALA A 247 -14.89 4.10 -29.58
CA ALA A 247 -15.38 4.00 -28.21
C ALA A 247 -16.50 5.02 -27.90
N PRO A 248 -17.78 4.64 -27.99
CA PRO A 248 -18.93 5.53 -27.69
C PRO A 248 -18.94 6.10 -26.27
N ARG A 249 -18.16 5.51 -25.35
CA ARG A 249 -17.98 6.01 -23.98
C ARG A 249 -17.09 7.27 -23.93
N LEU A 250 -16.10 7.39 -24.81
CA LEU A 250 -15.24 8.58 -24.92
C LEU A 250 -16.05 9.79 -25.39
N ARG A 251 -17.03 9.57 -26.26
CA ARG A 251 -17.98 10.62 -26.68
C ARG A 251 -18.77 11.21 -25.52
N ARG A 252 -19.21 10.38 -24.57
CA ARG A 252 -19.90 10.87 -23.36
C ARG A 252 -18.97 11.65 -22.43
N LEU A 253 -17.69 11.26 -22.39
CA LEU A 253 -16.67 11.95 -21.62
C LEU A 253 -16.35 13.32 -22.24
N GLU A 254 -16.21 13.38 -23.57
CA GLU A 254 -16.02 14.63 -24.32
C GLU A 254 -17.21 15.58 -24.18
N ASP A 255 -18.43 15.07 -24.30
CA ASP A 255 -19.66 15.85 -24.06
C ASP A 255 -19.69 16.41 -22.62
N GLY A 256 -19.20 15.62 -21.65
CA GLY A 256 -19.08 16.02 -20.24
C GLY A 256 -18.04 17.12 -20.02
N LEU A 257 -16.85 16.97 -20.59
CA LEU A 257 -15.76 17.96 -20.51
C LEU A 257 -16.15 19.27 -21.22
N ALA A 258 -16.78 19.20 -22.40
CA ALA A 258 -17.31 20.36 -23.09
C ALA A 258 -18.41 21.09 -22.29
N SER A 259 -19.16 20.34 -21.48
CA SER A 259 -20.16 20.93 -20.58
C SER A 259 -19.52 21.58 -19.35
N LEU A 260 -18.43 21.00 -18.84
CA LEU A 260 -17.61 21.60 -17.78
C LEU A 260 -16.92 22.88 -18.26
N ASP A 261 -16.37 22.90 -19.48
CA ASP A 261 -15.82 24.11 -20.12
C ASP A 261 -16.86 25.24 -20.13
N ARG A 262 -18.05 24.96 -20.67
CA ARG A 262 -19.16 25.93 -20.72
C ARG A 262 -19.57 26.40 -19.32
N ALA A 263 -19.56 25.50 -18.34
CA ALA A 263 -19.87 25.82 -16.96
C ALA A 263 -18.84 26.76 -16.32
N MET A 264 -17.55 26.49 -16.52
CA MET A 264 -16.47 27.35 -16.02
C MET A 264 -16.51 28.72 -16.69
N THR A 265 -16.72 28.79 -18.00
CA THR A 265 -16.89 30.07 -18.71
C THR A 265 -18.10 30.85 -18.20
N ALA A 266 -19.21 30.18 -17.88
CA ALA A 266 -20.38 30.84 -17.30
C ALA A 266 -20.12 31.37 -15.88
N ILE A 267 -19.31 30.66 -15.06
CA ILE A 267 -18.90 31.12 -13.73
C ILE A 267 -17.94 32.31 -13.85
N ASP A 268 -16.98 32.28 -14.76
CA ASP A 268 -16.06 33.41 -15.01
C ASP A 268 -16.80 34.65 -15.53
N GLY A 269 -17.80 34.47 -16.40
CA GLY A 269 -18.69 35.55 -16.84
C GLY A 269 -19.49 36.16 -15.69
N LEU A 270 -20.00 35.33 -14.77
CA LEU A 270 -20.70 35.80 -13.57
C LEU A 270 -19.79 36.60 -12.63
N ILE A 271 -18.57 36.12 -12.39
CA ILE A 271 -17.57 36.80 -11.57
C ILE A 271 -17.18 38.16 -12.19
N SER A 272 -17.18 38.22 -13.53
CA SER A 272 -16.86 39.43 -14.30
C SER A 272 -18.02 40.40 -14.46
N GLY A 273 -19.21 40.08 -13.93
CA GLY A 273 -20.40 40.94 -13.95
C GLY A 273 -21.22 40.87 -15.23
N GLU A 274 -20.99 39.88 -16.10
CA GLU A 274 -21.83 39.61 -17.27
C GLU A 274 -23.10 38.82 -16.87
N GLY A 275 -24.20 39.04 -17.59
CA GLY A 275 -25.49 38.40 -17.28
C GLY A 275 -25.46 36.89 -17.48
N LEU A 276 -26.10 36.14 -16.58
CA LEU A 276 -26.25 34.68 -16.68
C LEU A 276 -27.20 34.29 -17.81
N ASP A 277 -26.76 33.38 -18.66
CA ASP A 277 -27.68 32.61 -19.50
C ASP A 277 -28.32 31.51 -18.63
N GLU A 278 -29.56 31.77 -18.16
CA GLU A 278 -30.31 30.88 -17.25
C GLU A 278 -30.46 29.45 -17.80
N GLY A 279 -30.45 29.27 -19.14
CA GLY A 279 -30.55 27.95 -19.76
C GLY A 279 -29.28 27.10 -19.62
N LEU A 280 -28.11 27.74 -19.58
CA LEU A 280 -26.80 27.09 -19.44
C LEU A 280 -26.43 26.82 -17.97
N ALA A 281 -26.88 27.68 -17.06
CA ALA A 281 -26.62 27.54 -15.63
C ALA A 281 -27.46 26.43 -14.98
N PHE A 282 -28.77 26.36 -15.27
CA PHE A 282 -29.74 25.54 -14.52
C PHE A 282 -30.15 24.23 -15.21
N SER A 283 -29.62 23.89 -16.39
CA SER A 283 -29.89 22.58 -17.00
C SER A 283 -29.22 21.45 -16.21
N GLU A 284 -29.76 20.21 -16.30
CA GLU A 284 -29.15 19.03 -15.64
C GLU A 284 -27.70 18.78 -16.08
N ARG A 285 -27.30 19.27 -17.26
CA ARG A 285 -25.94 19.20 -17.81
C ARG A 285 -25.18 20.51 -17.68
N GLY A 286 -25.79 21.55 -17.12
CA GLY A 286 -25.21 22.87 -16.89
C GLY A 286 -24.29 22.91 -15.66
N ALA A 287 -23.74 24.09 -15.38
CA ALA A 287 -22.76 24.30 -14.31
C ALA A 287 -23.24 23.80 -12.94
N PHE A 288 -24.48 24.15 -12.56
CA PHE A 288 -25.04 23.76 -11.26
C PHE A 288 -25.41 22.28 -11.20
N GLY A 289 -25.85 21.68 -12.32
CA GLY A 289 -26.15 20.24 -12.42
C GLY A 289 -24.90 19.36 -12.24
N LEU A 290 -23.81 19.72 -12.91
CA LEU A 290 -22.51 19.05 -12.77
C LEU A 290 -21.91 19.22 -11.38
N ALA A 291 -21.97 20.44 -10.80
CA ALA A 291 -21.52 20.68 -9.44
C ALA A 291 -22.29 19.84 -8.42
N ARG A 292 -23.62 19.69 -8.59
CA ARG A 292 -24.45 18.83 -7.74
C ARG A 292 -24.06 17.34 -7.87
N LEU A 293 -23.84 16.86 -9.09
CA LEU A 293 -23.44 15.47 -9.35
C LEU A 293 -22.03 15.16 -8.82
N LEU A 294 -21.09 16.10 -8.94
CA LEU A 294 -19.76 16.01 -8.33
C LEU A 294 -19.83 16.01 -6.81
N ALA A 295 -20.63 16.90 -6.21
CA ALA A 295 -20.84 16.93 -4.77
C ALA A 295 -21.44 15.62 -4.24
N GLU A 296 -22.45 15.08 -4.93
CA GLU A 296 -23.05 13.79 -4.60
C GLU A 296 -22.04 12.64 -4.71
N ARG A 297 -21.24 12.60 -5.79
CA ARG A 297 -20.19 11.58 -5.97
C ARG A 297 -19.08 11.69 -4.93
N MET A 298 -18.60 12.91 -4.63
CA MET A 298 -17.60 13.16 -3.59
C MET A 298 -18.11 12.67 -2.23
N GLN A 299 -19.37 12.95 -1.90
CA GLN A 299 -19.99 12.49 -0.67
C GLN A 299 -20.13 10.97 -0.61
N THR A 300 -20.50 10.31 -1.72
CA THR A 300 -20.52 8.83 -1.78
C THR A 300 -19.13 8.22 -1.64
N HIS A 301 -18.10 8.85 -2.21
CA HIS A 301 -16.72 8.38 -2.12
C HIS A 301 -16.17 8.56 -0.69
N GLN A 302 -16.43 9.69 -0.04
CA GLN A 302 -16.04 9.91 1.36
C GLN A 302 -16.67 8.86 2.28
N ARG A 303 -17.97 8.57 2.12
CA ARG A 303 -18.63 7.49 2.88
C ARG A 303 -17.98 6.13 2.62
N ALA A 304 -17.63 5.81 1.37
CA ALA A 304 -16.96 4.56 1.04
C ALA A 304 -15.54 4.45 1.63
N VAL A 305 -14.80 5.56 1.67
CA VAL A 305 -13.48 5.62 2.32
C VAL A 305 -13.61 5.49 3.84
N GLU A 306 -14.57 6.17 4.45
CA GLU A 306 -14.86 6.03 5.88
C GLU A 306 -15.20 4.58 6.23
N ASP A 307 -16.08 3.92 5.46
CA ASP A 307 -16.42 2.50 5.65
C ASP A 307 -15.22 1.57 5.46
N ALA A 308 -14.38 1.83 4.45
CA ALA A 308 -13.13 1.11 4.24
C ALA A 308 -12.15 1.26 5.42
N THR A 309 -12.00 2.48 5.97
CA THR A 309 -11.13 2.70 7.15
C THR A 309 -11.68 2.04 8.41
N MET A 310 -13.00 2.03 8.59
CA MET A 310 -13.64 1.36 9.72
C MET A 310 -13.50 -0.17 9.63
N THR A 311 -13.67 -0.74 8.45
CA THR A 311 -13.44 -2.18 8.21
C THR A 311 -11.97 -2.56 8.38
N GLN A 312 -11.03 -1.72 7.93
CA GLN A 312 -9.61 -1.93 8.18
C GLN A 312 -9.28 -1.93 9.68
N ARG A 313 -9.75 -0.94 10.45
CA ARG A 313 -9.54 -0.93 11.92
C ARG A 313 -10.15 -2.13 12.61
N ALA A 314 -11.34 -2.56 12.17
CA ALA A 314 -11.98 -3.76 12.69
C ALA A 314 -11.19 -5.02 12.34
N LEU A 315 -10.53 -5.06 11.18
CA LEU A 315 -9.65 -6.15 10.77
C LEU A 315 -8.35 -6.17 11.59
N GLU A 316 -7.72 -5.02 11.79
CA GLU A 316 -6.53 -4.86 12.66
C GLU A 316 -6.84 -5.36 14.09
N SER A 317 -7.95 -4.92 14.68
CA SER A 317 -8.39 -5.42 15.99
C SER A 317 -8.65 -6.93 16.02
N ARG A 318 -9.18 -7.51 14.95
CA ARG A 318 -9.36 -8.97 14.86
C ARG A 318 -8.04 -9.71 14.75
N PHE A 319 -7.02 -9.13 14.11
CA PHE A 319 -5.69 -9.71 14.08
C PHE A 319 -5.03 -9.65 15.46
N ASP A 320 -5.18 -8.55 16.20
CA ASP A 320 -4.72 -8.45 17.59
C ASP A 320 -5.36 -9.53 18.49
N ASP A 321 -6.67 -9.76 18.34
CA ASP A 321 -7.39 -10.84 19.06
C ASP A 321 -6.87 -12.24 18.69
N VAL A 322 -6.54 -12.46 17.41
CA VAL A 322 -5.96 -13.72 16.93
C VAL A 322 -4.56 -13.93 17.50
N ASP A 323 -3.72 -12.89 17.54
CA ASP A 323 -2.37 -12.97 18.11
C ASP A 323 -2.41 -13.25 19.61
N ALA A 324 -3.31 -12.59 20.35
CA ALA A 324 -3.55 -12.89 21.75
C ALA A 324 -4.02 -14.35 21.96
N GLY A 325 -4.93 -14.83 21.09
CA GLY A 325 -5.39 -16.22 21.10
C GLY A 325 -4.28 -17.23 20.79
N LEU A 326 -3.40 -16.92 19.82
CA LEU A 326 -2.25 -17.74 19.45
C LEU A 326 -1.22 -17.82 20.57
N GLU A 327 -0.95 -16.71 21.27
CA GLU A 327 -0.05 -16.74 22.43
C GLU A 327 -0.65 -17.56 23.58
N GLY A 328 -1.96 -17.42 23.84
CA GLY A 328 -2.66 -18.28 24.79
C GLY A 328 -2.56 -19.77 24.42
N TYR A 329 -2.72 -20.10 23.14
CA TYR A 329 -2.55 -21.45 22.63
C TYR A 329 -1.11 -21.96 22.77
N ARG A 330 -0.10 -21.11 22.53
CA ARG A 330 1.32 -21.45 22.68
C ARG A 330 1.68 -21.76 24.13
N VAL A 331 1.21 -20.94 25.07
CA VAL A 331 1.38 -21.19 26.51
C VAL A 331 0.72 -22.50 26.93
N ALA A 332 -0.51 -22.75 26.47
CA ALA A 332 -1.22 -24.01 26.75
C ALA A 332 -0.48 -25.23 26.17
N ALA A 333 -0.03 -25.16 24.91
CA ALA A 333 0.73 -26.23 24.27
C ALA A 333 2.06 -26.49 24.98
N SER A 334 2.77 -25.44 25.41
CA SER A 334 4.00 -25.58 26.21
C SER A 334 3.74 -26.25 27.56
N SER A 335 2.65 -25.88 28.23
CA SER A 335 2.24 -26.51 29.49
C SER A 335 1.92 -27.99 29.29
N LEU A 336 1.17 -28.34 28.24
CA LEU A 336 0.85 -29.73 27.89
C LEU A 336 2.10 -30.54 27.58
N ALA A 337 3.06 -29.99 26.84
CA ALA A 337 4.33 -30.67 26.55
C ALA A 337 5.12 -30.97 27.83
N HIS A 338 5.20 -30.01 28.76
CA HIS A 338 5.83 -30.21 30.06
C HIS A 338 5.10 -31.25 30.93
N LEU A 339 3.77 -31.20 30.95
CA LEU A 339 2.95 -32.17 31.68
C LEU A 339 3.10 -33.58 31.10
N ALA A 340 3.15 -33.72 29.77
CA ALA A 340 3.38 -35.00 29.11
C ALA A 340 4.74 -35.60 29.50
N GLU A 341 5.81 -34.80 29.52
CA GLU A 341 7.14 -35.28 29.93
C GLU A 341 7.20 -35.67 31.42
N ALA A 342 6.56 -34.88 32.30
CA ALA A 342 6.43 -35.21 33.71
C ALA A 342 5.61 -36.49 33.94
N CYS A 343 4.54 -36.67 33.15
CA CYS A 343 3.70 -37.85 33.20
C CYS A 343 4.47 -39.09 32.72
N LYS A 344 5.27 -38.97 31.65
CA LYS A 344 6.15 -40.03 31.17
C LYS A 344 7.09 -40.55 32.26
N THR A 345 7.75 -39.63 32.97
CA THR A 345 8.64 -40.00 34.10
C THR A 345 7.86 -40.71 35.22
N SER A 346 6.65 -40.23 35.53
CA SER A 346 5.78 -40.85 36.54
C SER A 346 5.32 -42.25 36.13
N LEU A 347 4.93 -42.44 34.87
CA LEU A 347 4.54 -43.74 34.31
C LEU A 347 5.71 -44.72 34.33
N ASP A 348 6.91 -44.27 34.02
CA ASP A 348 8.13 -45.09 34.08
C ASP A 348 8.41 -45.59 35.52
N ASN A 349 8.25 -44.71 36.50
CA ASN A 349 8.38 -45.05 37.91
C ASN A 349 7.30 -46.05 38.35
N ALA A 350 6.07 -45.85 37.90
CA ALA A 350 4.95 -46.73 38.20
C ALA A 350 5.11 -48.11 37.53
N ARG A 351 5.60 -48.17 36.28
CA ARG A 351 5.98 -49.42 35.61
C ARG A 351 7.01 -50.21 36.40
N ARG A 352 8.07 -49.55 36.88
CA ARG A 352 9.09 -50.19 37.74
C ARG A 352 8.51 -50.64 39.08
N ALA A 353 7.58 -49.88 39.66
CA ALA A 353 6.92 -50.26 40.91
C ALA A 353 6.05 -51.50 40.74
N ILE A 354 5.29 -51.60 39.63
CA ILE A 354 4.50 -52.77 39.28
C ILE A 354 5.39 -54.00 39.09
N ALA A 355 6.48 -53.88 38.32
CA ALA A 355 7.42 -54.97 38.11
C ALA A 355 8.01 -55.50 39.43
N ARG A 356 8.44 -54.58 40.32
CA ARG A 356 8.90 -54.97 41.67
C ARG A 356 7.79 -55.59 42.52
N GLY A 357 6.55 -55.14 42.35
CA GLY A 357 5.38 -55.72 43.00
C GLY A 357 5.18 -57.18 42.59
N ALA A 358 5.25 -57.45 41.28
CA ALA A 358 5.07 -58.80 40.73
C ALA A 358 6.21 -59.75 41.17
N GLU A 359 7.46 -59.29 41.14
CA GLU A 359 8.61 -60.03 41.68
C GLU A 359 8.45 -60.33 43.18
N ARG A 360 7.93 -59.38 43.95
CA ARG A 360 7.66 -59.60 45.38
C ARG A 360 6.50 -60.57 45.62
N GLY A 361 5.45 -60.52 44.82
CA GLY A 361 4.33 -61.46 44.88
C GLY A 361 4.79 -62.89 44.63
N THR A 362 5.52 -63.11 43.54
CA THR A 362 6.11 -64.43 43.21
C THR A 362 7.11 -64.91 44.28
N ALA A 363 7.97 -64.02 44.80
CA ALA A 363 8.86 -64.35 45.90
C ALA A 363 8.11 -64.69 47.20
N SER A 364 6.97 -64.05 47.47
CA SER A 364 6.10 -64.36 48.61
C SER A 364 5.52 -65.77 48.50
N LEU A 365 4.95 -66.13 47.34
CA LEU A 365 4.45 -67.49 47.07
C LEU A 365 5.54 -68.55 47.26
N ASN A 366 6.75 -68.29 46.72
CA ASN A 366 7.88 -69.20 46.89
C ASN A 366 8.32 -69.38 48.35
N ARG A 367 8.15 -68.34 49.20
CA ARG A 367 8.43 -68.43 50.64
C ARG A 367 7.31 -69.12 51.41
N GLN A 368 6.09 -69.14 50.91
CA GLN A 368 4.96 -69.82 51.55
C GLN A 368 5.06 -71.35 51.41
N LEU A 369 5.53 -71.85 50.26
CA LEU A 369 5.73 -73.28 50.00
C LEU A 369 6.43 -74.03 51.15
N PRO A 370 7.62 -73.62 51.63
CA PRO A 370 8.29 -74.33 52.73
C PRO A 370 7.56 -74.19 54.08
N ILE A 371 6.77 -73.13 54.27
CA ILE A 371 5.97 -72.95 55.49
C ILE A 371 4.76 -73.90 55.47
N ALA A 372 4.13 -74.07 54.31
CA ALA A 372 3.04 -75.03 54.12
C ALA A 372 3.52 -76.46 54.38
N THR A 373 4.69 -76.84 53.85
CA THR A 373 5.28 -78.16 54.12
C THR A 373 5.61 -78.34 55.61
N LEU A 374 6.10 -77.29 56.28
CA LEU A 374 6.39 -77.34 57.72
C LEU A 374 5.11 -77.52 58.55
N ALA A 375 4.01 -76.87 58.15
CA ALA A 375 2.70 -77.03 58.79
C ALA A 375 2.17 -78.46 58.62
N GLU A 376 2.30 -79.03 57.41
CA GLU A 376 1.93 -80.42 57.14
C GLU A 376 2.76 -81.40 57.99
N ASP A 377 4.08 -81.24 58.03
CA ASP A 377 4.97 -82.06 58.86
C ASP A 377 4.62 -81.96 60.36
N ALA A 378 4.31 -80.74 60.83
CA ALA A 378 3.86 -80.52 62.19
C ALA A 378 2.52 -81.23 62.47
N SER A 379 1.58 -81.19 61.53
CA SER A 379 0.30 -81.90 61.60
C SER A 379 0.50 -83.41 61.73
N VAL A 380 1.40 -84.00 60.92
CA VAL A 380 1.77 -85.41 61.02
C VAL A 380 2.41 -85.74 62.38
N SER A 381 3.32 -84.89 62.87
CA SER A 381 3.99 -85.07 64.15
C SER A 381 3.00 -85.06 65.32
N VAL A 382 2.07 -84.11 65.34
CA VAL A 382 1.02 -84.02 66.37
C VAL A 382 0.12 -85.26 66.35
N ARG A 383 -0.26 -85.75 65.17
CA ARG A 383 -1.03 -86.99 65.03
C ARG A 383 -0.29 -88.19 65.62
N ARG A 384 1.03 -88.30 65.38
CA ARG A 384 1.86 -89.36 66.00
C ARG A 384 1.90 -89.24 67.52
N THR A 385 2.02 -88.03 68.06
CA THR A 385 2.00 -87.77 69.51
C THR A 385 0.66 -88.16 70.14
N LEU A 386 -0.46 -87.84 69.49
CA LEU A 386 -1.80 -88.27 69.94
C LEU A 386 -1.89 -89.80 70.01
N MET A 387 -1.48 -90.51 68.95
CA MET A 387 -1.48 -91.99 68.93
C MET A 387 -0.58 -92.58 70.02
N ALA A 388 0.58 -91.98 70.28
CA ALA A 388 1.48 -92.43 71.34
C ALA A 388 0.87 -92.25 72.73
N ALA A 389 0.24 -91.11 72.99
CA ALA A 389 -0.42 -90.83 74.27
C ALA A 389 -1.64 -91.75 74.51
N GLU A 390 -2.42 -92.06 73.47
CA GLU A 390 -3.47 -93.09 73.52
C GLU A 390 -2.90 -94.48 73.84
N GLY A 391 -1.74 -94.81 73.26
CA GLY A 391 -1.01 -96.04 73.56
C GLY A 391 -0.59 -96.13 75.04
N VAL A 392 -0.10 -95.03 75.62
CA VAL A 392 0.26 -94.94 77.04
C VAL A 392 -0.96 -95.09 77.94
N ASP A 393 -2.10 -94.46 77.61
CA ASP A 393 -3.33 -94.61 78.40
C ASP A 393 -3.82 -96.07 78.40
N LYS A 394 -3.77 -96.74 77.24
CA LYS A 394 -4.10 -98.16 77.14
C LYS A 394 -3.15 -99.04 77.95
N ALA A 395 -1.84 -98.78 77.91
CA ALA A 395 -0.87 -99.48 78.74
C ALA A 395 -1.15 -99.28 80.24
N ASN A 396 -1.49 -98.06 80.66
CA ASN A 396 -1.90 -97.77 82.04
C ASN A 396 -3.15 -98.54 82.46
N VAL A 397 -4.15 -98.70 81.57
CA VAL A 397 -5.34 -99.55 81.82
C VAL A 397 -4.93 -101.00 82.10
N ASP A 398 -4.01 -101.55 81.30
CA ASP A 398 -3.60 -102.95 81.44
C ASP A 398 -2.74 -103.18 82.69
N ILE A 399 -1.87 -102.22 83.05
CA ILE A 399 -1.11 -102.26 84.31
C ILE A 399 -2.05 -102.20 85.51
N ASP A 400 -3.09 -101.36 85.49
CA ASP A 400 -4.05 -101.26 86.60
C ASP A 400 -4.81 -102.59 86.85
N LYS A 401 -5.11 -103.35 85.78
CA LYS A 401 -5.64 -104.72 85.88
C LYS A 401 -4.64 -105.66 86.54
N MET A 402 -3.36 -105.59 86.17
CA MET A 402 -2.30 -106.42 86.76
C MET A 402 -2.10 -106.10 88.25
N VAL A 403 -2.06 -104.83 88.62
CA VAL A 403 -1.98 -104.38 90.03
C VAL A 403 -3.18 -104.89 90.83
N SER A 404 -4.39 -104.81 90.26
CA SER A 404 -5.60 -105.34 90.90
C SER A 404 -5.53 -106.86 91.12
N ALA A 405 -4.94 -107.61 90.20
CA ALA A 405 -4.69 -109.05 90.37
C ALA A 405 -3.63 -109.33 91.46
N ILE A 406 -2.57 -108.52 91.53
CA ILE A 406 -1.53 -108.60 92.57
C ILE A 406 -2.14 -108.39 93.97
N GLU A 407 -3.01 -107.40 94.13
CA GLU A 407 -3.69 -107.16 95.40
C GLU A 407 -4.59 -108.33 95.81
N GLN A 408 -5.30 -108.94 94.85
CA GLN A 408 -6.09 -110.14 95.13
C GLN A 408 -5.23 -111.31 95.60
N VAL A 409 -4.07 -111.53 94.97
CA VAL A 409 -3.10 -112.56 95.40
C VAL A 409 -2.56 -112.24 96.78
N SER A 410 -2.11 -111.01 97.00
CA SER A 410 -1.60 -110.54 98.29
C SER A 410 -2.62 -110.72 99.42
N TYR A 411 -3.88 -110.33 99.18
CA TYR A 411 -4.97 -110.49 100.14
C TYR A 411 -5.23 -111.96 100.48
N ARG A 412 -5.26 -112.85 99.48
CA ARG A 412 -5.40 -114.30 99.69
C ARG A 412 -4.21 -114.87 100.47
N THR A 413 -3.00 -114.46 100.15
CA THR A 413 -1.78 -114.88 100.87
C THR A 413 -1.81 -114.43 102.32
N ASN A 414 -2.17 -113.17 102.59
CA ASN A 414 -2.31 -112.63 103.94
C ASN A 414 -3.37 -113.37 104.77
N LEU A 415 -4.48 -113.78 104.15
CA LEU A 415 -5.50 -114.59 104.81
C LEU A 415 -5.03 -116.02 105.08
N LEU A 416 -4.35 -116.66 104.12
CA LEU A 416 -3.79 -117.99 104.28
C LEU A 416 -2.75 -118.03 105.40
N THR A 417 -1.85 -117.05 105.45
CA THR A 417 -0.82 -116.96 106.49
C THR A 417 -1.42 -116.63 107.85
N LEU A 418 -2.44 -115.77 107.91
CA LEU A 418 -3.18 -115.53 109.16
C LEU A 418 -3.83 -116.82 109.68
N ASN A 419 -4.50 -117.58 108.81
CA ASN A 419 -5.11 -118.86 109.18
C ASN A 419 -4.05 -119.86 109.65
N ALA A 420 -2.90 -119.94 108.96
CA ALA A 420 -1.79 -120.80 109.36
C ALA A 420 -1.20 -120.40 110.73
N SER A 421 -0.97 -119.10 110.97
CA SER A 421 -0.48 -118.60 112.27
C SER A 421 -1.45 -118.87 113.42
N VAL A 422 -2.76 -118.89 113.15
CA VAL A 422 -3.80 -119.23 114.15
C VAL A 422 -3.80 -120.73 114.44
N GLU A 423 -3.76 -121.59 113.42
CA GLU A 423 -3.77 -123.05 113.60
C GLU A 423 -2.49 -123.54 114.32
N GLN A 424 -1.33 -122.93 114.02
CA GLN A 424 -0.06 -123.16 114.73
C GLN A 424 -0.15 -122.90 116.24
N ARG A 425 -0.87 -121.85 116.65
CA ARG A 425 -1.09 -121.54 118.08
C ARG A 425 -2.07 -122.50 118.75
N ARG A 426 -2.88 -123.20 117.95
CA ARG A 426 -3.93 -124.12 118.39
C ARG A 426 -3.43 -125.56 118.56
N GLU A 427 -2.49 -126.00 117.72
CA GLU A 427 -1.97 -127.39 117.74
C GLU A 427 -0.94 -127.64 118.86
N GLY A 428 -0.24 -126.62 119.36
CA GLY A 428 0.65 -126.72 120.54
C GLY A 428 1.90 -127.61 120.35
N ALA A 429 3.10 -127.01 120.42
CA ALA A 429 4.46 -127.59 120.51
C ALA A 429 4.91 -128.71 119.53
N GLU A 430 4.03 -129.48 118.87
CA GLU A 430 4.41 -130.57 117.95
C GLU A 430 4.68 -130.07 116.52
N GLY A 431 4.06 -128.95 116.11
CA GLY A 431 4.42 -128.20 114.90
C GLY A 431 5.50 -127.17 115.22
N GLY A 432 6.77 -127.52 115.00
CA GLY A 432 7.92 -126.76 115.52
C GLY A 432 7.99 -125.25 115.17
N PRO A 433 8.81 -124.48 115.91
CA PRO A 433 8.93 -123.00 115.84
C PRO A 433 9.28 -122.43 114.46
N SER A 434 9.76 -123.27 113.54
CA SER A 434 10.07 -122.90 112.16
C SER A 434 8.84 -122.51 111.33
N TYR A 435 7.68 -123.13 111.52
CA TYR A 435 6.51 -122.87 110.68
C TYR A 435 5.81 -121.54 111.04
N ALA A 436 5.79 -121.15 112.32
CA ALA A 436 5.22 -119.88 112.76
C ALA A 436 6.05 -118.70 112.23
N ALA A 437 7.38 -118.85 112.20
CA ALA A 437 8.28 -117.89 111.59
C ALA A 437 8.03 -117.75 110.08
N ILE A 438 7.80 -118.86 109.37
CA ILE A 438 7.46 -118.85 107.93
C ILE A 438 6.12 -118.14 107.68
N ALA A 439 5.09 -118.38 108.50
CA ALA A 439 3.79 -117.74 108.35
C ALA A 439 3.85 -116.22 108.62
N GLU A 440 4.62 -115.77 109.62
CA GLU A 440 4.84 -114.35 109.89
C GLU A 440 5.64 -113.66 108.78
N GLU A 441 6.70 -114.29 108.26
CA GLU A 441 7.48 -113.77 107.13
C GLU A 441 6.61 -113.66 105.87
N ALA A 442 5.79 -114.68 105.58
CA ALA A 442 4.87 -114.65 104.44
C ALA A 442 3.76 -113.59 104.62
N ARG A 443 3.32 -113.34 105.85
CA ARG A 443 2.40 -112.23 106.18
C ARG A 443 3.07 -110.87 105.94
N ALA A 444 4.28 -110.66 106.43
CA ALA A 444 5.05 -109.44 106.18
C ALA A 444 5.30 -109.20 104.68
N LEU A 445 5.59 -110.26 103.92
CA LEU A 445 5.72 -110.21 102.47
C LEU A 445 4.41 -109.79 101.78
N SER A 446 3.27 -110.35 102.19
CA SER A 446 1.96 -109.95 101.64
C SER A 446 1.63 -108.48 101.95
N GLN A 447 1.87 -108.01 103.17
CA GLN A 447 1.64 -106.60 103.53
C GLN A 447 2.54 -105.66 102.70
N THR A 448 3.79 -106.05 102.48
CA THR A 448 4.72 -105.33 101.60
C THR A 448 4.22 -105.31 100.16
N MET A 449 3.67 -106.42 99.65
CA MET A 449 3.10 -106.51 98.31
C MET A 449 1.87 -105.61 98.12
N THR A 450 0.99 -105.54 99.12
CA THR A 450 -0.17 -104.62 99.11
C THR A 450 0.26 -103.16 99.12
N ARG A 451 1.26 -102.81 99.94
CA ARG A 451 1.82 -101.46 99.96
C ARG A 451 2.42 -101.09 98.59
N ASN A 452 3.25 -101.96 98.02
CA ASN A 452 3.84 -101.75 96.70
C ASN A 452 2.76 -101.62 95.60
N ALA A 453 1.69 -102.42 95.65
CA ALA A 453 0.58 -102.30 94.72
C ALA A 453 -0.14 -100.95 94.83
N THR A 454 -0.30 -100.43 96.05
CA THR A 454 -0.87 -99.10 96.31
C THR A 454 0.02 -98.00 95.71
N ASP A 455 1.34 -98.09 95.93
CA ASP A 455 2.31 -97.14 95.39
C ASP A 455 2.34 -97.17 93.85
N ILE A 456 2.29 -98.36 93.24
CA ILE A 456 2.18 -98.51 91.78
C ILE A 456 0.87 -97.89 91.27
N ARG A 457 -0.25 -98.08 91.95
CA ARG A 457 -1.53 -97.48 91.54
C ARG A 457 -1.47 -95.94 91.58
N ALA A 458 -0.81 -95.36 92.59
CA ALA A 458 -0.59 -93.91 92.64
C ALA A 458 0.22 -93.43 91.42
N LEU A 459 1.25 -94.16 91.01
CA LEU A 459 2.03 -93.86 89.79
C LEU A 459 1.18 -93.97 88.51
N ILE A 460 0.28 -94.96 88.41
CA ILE A 460 -0.65 -95.10 87.27
C ILE A 460 -1.60 -93.90 87.19
N VAL A 461 -2.18 -93.49 88.32
CA VAL A 461 -3.08 -92.33 88.38
C VAL A 461 -2.35 -91.06 87.92
N HIS A 462 -1.11 -90.87 88.37
CA HIS A 462 -0.28 -89.76 87.95
C HIS A 462 0.05 -89.82 86.44
N SER A 463 0.47 -90.99 85.94
CA SER A 463 0.77 -91.23 84.52
C SER A 463 -0.43 -90.97 83.62
N ARG A 464 -1.64 -91.38 84.03
CA ARG A 464 -2.89 -91.07 83.32
C ARG A 464 -3.20 -89.58 83.30
N ALA A 465 -3.05 -88.89 84.43
CA ALA A 465 -3.27 -87.45 84.52
C ALA A 465 -2.33 -86.69 83.57
N GLN A 466 -1.05 -87.08 83.53
CA GLN A 466 -0.06 -86.49 82.64
C GLN A 466 -0.32 -86.79 81.17
N SER A 467 -0.72 -88.03 80.83
CA SER A 467 -1.13 -88.41 79.47
C SER A 467 -2.33 -87.60 78.99
N ARG A 468 -3.33 -87.40 79.85
CA ARG A 468 -4.53 -86.59 79.52
C ARG A 468 -4.19 -85.11 79.31
N CYS A 469 -3.24 -84.57 80.07
CA CYS A 469 -2.71 -83.22 79.84
C CYS A 469 -2.04 -83.13 78.45
N GLY A 470 -1.17 -84.09 78.13
CA GLY A 470 -0.51 -84.17 76.82
C GLY A 470 -1.48 -84.30 75.65
N LEU A 471 -2.55 -85.10 75.78
CA LEU A 471 -3.61 -85.21 74.77
C LEU A 471 -4.32 -83.87 74.54
N ASN A 472 -4.66 -83.14 75.61
CA ASN A 472 -5.30 -81.84 75.51
C ASN A 472 -4.39 -80.79 74.83
N GLU A 473 -3.10 -80.78 75.17
CA GLU A 473 -2.11 -79.91 74.54
C GLU A 473 -1.91 -80.24 73.06
N ALA A 474 -1.77 -81.52 72.72
CA ALA A 474 -1.65 -81.98 71.33
C ALA A 474 -2.91 -81.65 70.50
N ALA A 475 -4.11 -81.82 71.06
CA ALA A 475 -5.36 -81.43 70.42
C ALA A 475 -5.46 -79.91 70.21
N SER A 476 -4.96 -79.11 71.16
CA SER A 476 -4.87 -77.66 71.01
C SER A 476 -3.92 -77.28 69.87
N LEU A 477 -2.73 -77.89 69.85
CA LEU A 477 -1.72 -77.66 68.81
C LEU A 477 -2.24 -78.08 67.41
N SER A 478 -2.96 -79.20 67.31
CA SER A 478 -3.60 -79.64 66.07
C SER A 478 -4.57 -78.59 65.52
N ARG A 479 -5.41 -77.98 66.38
CA ARG A 479 -6.31 -76.90 65.96
C ARG A 479 -5.57 -75.65 65.49
N GLN A 480 -4.47 -75.29 66.16
CA GLN A 480 -3.64 -74.15 65.76
C GLN A 480 -2.96 -74.38 64.41
N ILE A 481 -2.44 -75.59 64.16
CA ILE A 481 -1.86 -75.96 62.87
C ILE A 481 -2.91 -75.92 61.76
N GLY A 482 -4.11 -76.47 61.98
CA GLY A 482 -5.20 -76.38 60.99
C GLY A 482 -5.62 -74.94 60.69
N ALA A 483 -5.61 -74.05 61.68
CA ALA A 483 -5.85 -72.63 61.45
C ALA A 483 -4.72 -71.97 60.64
N LEU A 484 -3.46 -72.35 60.90
CA LEU A 484 -2.30 -71.88 60.13
C LEU A 484 -2.37 -72.33 58.66
N GLU A 485 -2.73 -73.59 58.39
CA GLU A 485 -2.91 -74.12 57.04
C GLU A 485 -3.98 -73.34 56.26
N MET A 486 -5.12 -73.04 56.89
CA MET A 486 -6.15 -72.20 56.27
C MET A 486 -5.65 -70.77 55.98
N GLN A 487 -4.92 -70.17 56.92
CA GLN A 487 -4.35 -68.83 56.72
C GLN A 487 -3.32 -68.80 55.58
N LEU A 488 -2.49 -69.83 55.45
CA LEU A 488 -1.55 -69.96 54.34
C LEU A 488 -2.28 -70.11 53.00
N GLY A 489 -3.36 -70.88 52.95
CA GLY A 489 -4.20 -70.99 51.75
C GLY A 489 -4.82 -69.66 51.33
N ASN A 490 -5.40 -68.92 52.28
CA ASN A 490 -5.95 -67.59 52.01
C ASN A 490 -4.85 -66.61 51.56
N PHE A 491 -3.70 -66.62 52.21
CA PHE A 491 -2.58 -65.76 51.86
C PHE A 491 -2.00 -66.06 50.47
N ALA A 492 -1.99 -67.33 50.05
CA ALA A 492 -1.64 -67.72 48.69
C ALA A 492 -2.64 -67.17 47.66
N SER A 493 -3.94 -67.34 47.92
CA SER A 493 -5.02 -66.82 47.06
C SER A 493 -5.00 -65.29 46.95
N ASP A 494 -4.77 -64.59 48.06
CA ASP A 494 -4.64 -63.13 48.07
C ASP A 494 -3.43 -62.68 47.25
N THR A 495 -2.31 -63.40 47.36
CA THR A 495 -1.09 -63.08 46.61
C THR A 495 -1.27 -63.30 45.11
N GLU A 496 -2.00 -64.34 44.70
CA GLU A 496 -2.37 -64.59 43.30
C GLU A 496 -3.27 -63.47 42.75
N THR A 497 -4.29 -63.06 43.51
CA THR A 497 -5.17 -61.94 43.15
C THR A 497 -4.37 -60.63 42.99
N ILE A 498 -3.40 -60.38 43.87
CA ILE A 498 -2.50 -59.22 43.75
C ILE A 498 -1.65 -59.31 42.48
N ALA A 499 -1.16 -60.50 42.12
CA ALA A 499 -0.37 -60.69 40.90
C ALA A 499 -1.19 -60.38 39.64
N GLU A 500 -2.43 -60.85 39.56
CA GLU A 500 -3.36 -60.52 38.47
C GLU A 500 -3.62 -59.01 38.39
N ALA A 501 -3.92 -58.36 39.52
CA ALA A 501 -4.17 -56.91 39.56
C ALA A 501 -2.93 -56.09 39.12
N LEU A 502 -1.72 -56.57 39.45
CA LEU A 502 -0.48 -55.94 39.00
C LEU A 502 -0.24 -56.13 37.49
N GLU A 503 -0.60 -57.29 36.94
CA GLU A 503 -0.54 -57.51 35.49
C GLU A 503 -1.47 -56.56 34.74
N ASP A 504 -2.71 -56.42 35.20
CA ASP A 504 -3.69 -55.51 34.62
C ASP A 504 -3.28 -54.04 34.77
N ALA A 505 -2.73 -53.66 35.94
CA ALA A 505 -2.12 -52.35 36.12
C ALA A 505 -0.97 -52.11 35.14
N GLY A 506 -0.15 -53.14 34.87
CA GLY A 506 0.93 -53.07 33.89
C GLY A 506 0.41 -52.74 32.49
N LYS A 507 -0.63 -53.44 32.03
CA LYS A 507 -1.30 -53.17 30.74
C LYS A 507 -1.91 -51.77 30.69
N ALA A 508 -2.51 -51.30 31.78
CA ALA A 508 -3.09 -49.96 31.86
C ALA A 508 -2.01 -48.85 31.76
N ILE A 509 -0.86 -49.04 32.42
CA ILE A 509 0.26 -48.11 32.33
C ILE A 509 0.86 -48.08 30.92
N GLU A 510 0.91 -49.20 30.22
CA GLU A 510 1.39 -49.25 28.84
C GLU A 510 0.51 -48.40 27.92
N ARG A 511 -0.83 -48.52 28.02
CA ARG A 511 -1.78 -47.67 27.28
C ARG A 511 -1.64 -46.19 27.63
N LEU A 512 -1.54 -45.86 28.92
CA LEU A 512 -1.33 -44.48 29.36
C LEU A 512 -0.01 -43.91 28.82
N SER A 513 1.04 -44.73 28.71
CA SER A 513 2.31 -44.31 28.13
C SER A 513 2.16 -43.94 26.66
N GLU A 514 1.41 -44.73 25.88
CA GLU A 514 1.13 -44.43 24.48
C GLU A 514 0.32 -43.14 24.31
N GLU A 515 -0.71 -42.94 25.14
CA GLU A 515 -1.54 -41.72 25.15
C GLU A 515 -0.72 -40.47 25.52
N VAL A 516 0.13 -40.56 26.54
CA VAL A 516 1.00 -39.46 26.97
C VAL A 516 2.03 -39.12 25.90
N GLU A 517 2.59 -40.13 25.21
CA GLU A 517 3.49 -39.88 24.07
C GLU A 517 2.76 -39.20 22.90
N ALA A 518 1.53 -39.61 22.61
CA ALA A 518 0.71 -38.95 21.59
C ALA A 518 0.43 -37.49 21.95
N LEU A 519 0.00 -37.21 23.19
CA LEU A 519 -0.22 -35.87 23.72
C LEU A 519 1.04 -35.00 23.64
N GLY A 520 2.20 -35.55 24.03
CA GLY A 520 3.48 -34.86 23.94
C GLY A 520 3.87 -34.52 22.51
N ARG A 521 3.64 -35.42 21.55
CA ARG A 521 3.86 -35.15 20.11
C ARG A 521 2.93 -34.06 19.59
N GLU A 522 1.66 -34.10 19.93
CA GLU A 522 0.67 -33.11 19.50
C GLU A 522 0.98 -31.72 20.06
N ALA A 523 1.31 -31.63 21.35
CA ALA A 523 1.73 -30.38 21.99
C ALA A 523 3.00 -29.79 21.33
N ASN A 524 4.01 -30.61 21.05
CA ASN A 524 5.22 -30.16 20.36
C ASN A 524 4.95 -29.74 18.91
N SER A 525 4.04 -30.44 18.20
CA SER A 525 3.64 -30.06 16.85
C SER A 525 2.92 -28.71 16.83
N ALA A 526 2.02 -28.48 17.78
CA ALA A 526 1.35 -27.20 17.98
C ALA A 526 2.35 -26.06 18.19
N LEU A 527 3.36 -26.26 19.05
CA LEU A 527 4.44 -25.28 19.26
C LEU A 527 5.22 -25.00 17.97
N ALA A 528 5.59 -26.04 17.22
CA ALA A 528 6.32 -25.88 15.96
C ALA A 528 5.52 -25.11 14.89
N LEU A 529 4.21 -25.35 14.80
CA LEU A 529 3.32 -24.65 13.87
C LEU A 529 3.22 -23.15 14.21
N THR A 530 3.04 -22.82 15.50
CA THR A 530 2.99 -21.41 15.93
C THR A 530 4.33 -20.69 15.71
N ALA A 531 5.46 -21.37 15.96
CA ALA A 531 6.79 -20.82 15.73
C ALA A 531 7.06 -20.54 14.23
N ARG A 532 6.64 -21.43 13.32
CA ARG A 532 6.78 -21.20 11.87
C ARG A 532 5.96 -19.98 11.41
N ARG A 533 4.73 -19.83 11.88
CA ARG A 533 3.91 -18.66 11.53
C ARG A 533 4.49 -17.34 12.03
N ALA A 534 5.08 -17.35 13.22
CA ALA A 534 5.78 -16.17 13.74
C ALA A 534 7.00 -15.80 12.88
N GLN A 535 7.68 -16.79 12.28
CA GLN A 535 8.76 -16.57 11.31
C GLN A 535 8.25 -16.08 9.95
N ASP A 536 7.12 -16.58 9.46
CA ASP A 536 6.56 -16.16 8.16
C ASP A 536 5.94 -14.74 8.20
N ALA A 537 5.61 -14.23 9.40
CA ALA A 537 5.03 -12.90 9.61
C ALA A 537 6.08 -11.80 9.87
N ALA A 538 7.33 -12.17 10.16
CA ALA A 538 8.46 -11.27 10.42
C ALA A 538 9.30 -11.08 9.15
#